data_AF-A0A938VZL3-F1
#
_entry.id   AF-A0A938VZL3-F1
#
_cell.length_a   1.000
_cell.length_b   1.000
_cell.length_c   1.000
_cell.angle_alpha   90.00
_cell.angle_beta   90.00
_cell.angle_gamma   90.00
#
_symmetry.space_group_name_H-M   'P 1'
#
loop_
_entity.id
_entity.type
_entity.pdbx_description
1 polymer ?
#
loop_
_entity_poly.entity_id
_entity_poly.type
_entity_poly.pdbx_seq_one_letter_code
_entity_poly.pdbx_strand_id
1 'polypeptide(L)'
;MHRGALTSRGTITTVLILQFIPLILFPPESFSPTTQEWWLPILLAVLVLIADFQLLVRRSSAAWPWYLSSFSQGFNIISRLMMLWSHATKMVGKESVVNWPYILLTGIAIALSVGVLWYNELPEVRQALLRTKPVAQVPPAESGKAAQSSP
;
A
#
# COMPACT_ATOMS: atom_id res chain seq x y z
N MET A 1 23.17 0.40 -4.22
CA MET A 1 21.87 -0.29 -4.17
C MET A 1 21.06 0.04 -5.42
N HIS A 2 20.74 -0.96 -6.25
CA HIS A 2 19.97 -0.80 -7.49
C HIS A 2 18.51 -0.40 -7.18
N ARG A 3 18.20 0.91 -7.22
CA ARG A 3 16.83 1.44 -7.00
C ARG A 3 15.81 1.00 -8.08
N GLY A 4 16.27 0.41 -9.18
CA GLY A 4 15.42 -0.08 -10.27
C GLY A 4 14.52 -1.25 -9.88
N ALA A 5 14.95 -2.11 -8.93
CA ALA A 5 14.13 -3.25 -8.50
C ALA A 5 12.90 -2.78 -7.69
N LEU A 6 13.09 -1.80 -6.80
CA LEU A 6 12.02 -1.26 -5.94
C LEU A 6 10.96 -0.47 -6.70
N THR A 7 11.26 -0.01 -7.90
CA THR A 7 10.38 0.81 -8.75
C THR A 7 9.82 0.03 -9.93
N SER A 8 10.06 -1.29 -9.97
CA SER A 8 9.45 -2.15 -10.98
C SER A 8 7.93 -2.22 -10.77
N ARG A 9 7.16 -2.23 -11.86
CA ARG A 9 5.69 -2.34 -11.77
C ARG A 9 5.25 -3.55 -10.94
N GLY A 10 5.92 -4.69 -11.12
CA GLY A 10 5.62 -5.90 -10.35
C GLY A 10 5.79 -5.68 -8.85
N THR A 11 6.89 -5.05 -8.42
CA THR A 11 7.12 -4.74 -7.00
C THR A 11 6.06 -3.79 -6.44
N ILE A 12 5.69 -2.74 -7.18
CA ILE A 12 4.65 -1.80 -6.74
C ILE A 12 3.32 -2.52 -6.55
N THR A 13 2.91 -3.35 -7.52
CA THR A 13 1.69 -4.15 -7.43
C THR A 13 1.74 -5.10 -6.23
N THR A 14 2.86 -5.79 -6.01
CA THR A 14 3.04 -6.67 -4.85
C THR A 14 2.92 -5.91 -3.54
N VAL A 15 3.53 -4.74 -3.41
CA VAL A 15 3.45 -3.93 -2.17
C VAL A 15 2.02 -3.45 -1.93
N LEU A 16 1.32 -2.98 -2.97
CA LEU A 16 -0.07 -2.55 -2.87
C LEU A 16 -0.98 -3.72 -2.43
N ILE A 17 -0.78 -4.93 -2.95
CA ILE A 17 -1.54 -6.10 -2.49
C ILE A 17 -1.15 -6.50 -1.05
N LEU A 18 0.14 -6.43 -0.69
CA LEU A 18 0.60 -6.80 0.66
C LEU A 18 0.17 -5.79 1.73
N GLN A 19 -0.20 -4.56 1.38
CA GLN A 19 -0.57 -3.52 2.34
C GLN A 19 -1.87 -3.82 3.11
N PHE A 20 -2.65 -4.82 2.68
CA PHE A 20 -3.79 -5.32 3.43
C PHE A 20 -3.40 -6.10 4.68
N ILE A 21 -2.24 -6.78 4.66
CA ILE A 21 -1.75 -7.58 5.79
C ILE A 21 -1.71 -6.77 7.08
N PRO A 22 -1.01 -5.63 7.16
CA PRO A 22 -0.98 -4.85 8.40
C PRO A 22 -2.34 -4.32 8.85
N LEU A 23 -3.30 -4.14 7.93
CA LEU A 23 -4.63 -3.68 8.27
C LEU A 23 -5.44 -4.78 8.94
N ILE A 24 -5.31 -6.04 8.52
CA ILE A 24 -6.11 -7.15 9.04
C ILE A 24 -5.38 -8.01 10.09
N LEU A 25 -4.11 -7.74 10.37
CA LEU A 25 -3.30 -8.54 11.29
C LEU A 25 -3.68 -8.30 12.76
N PHE A 26 -4.71 -9.00 13.26
CA PHE A 26 -5.15 -8.97 14.65
C PHE A 26 -5.21 -10.38 15.25
N PRO A 27 -5.15 -10.51 16.58
CA PRO A 27 -5.45 -11.78 17.24
C PRO A 27 -6.88 -12.23 16.90
N PRO A 28 -7.14 -13.55 16.78
CA PRO A 28 -8.47 -14.07 16.48
C PRO A 28 -9.57 -13.56 17.43
N GLU A 29 -9.22 -13.31 18.69
CA GLU A 29 -10.15 -12.83 19.71
C GLU A 29 -10.68 -11.42 19.40
N SER A 30 -9.89 -10.57 18.74
CA SER A 30 -10.29 -9.22 18.34
C SER A 30 -11.34 -9.22 17.21
N PHE A 31 -11.55 -10.34 16.52
CA PHE A 31 -12.59 -10.51 15.49
C PHE A 31 -13.92 -11.06 16.03
N SER A 32 -14.05 -11.20 17.35
CA SER A 32 -15.34 -11.59 17.94
C SER A 32 -16.40 -10.51 17.69
N PRO A 33 -17.64 -10.87 17.30
CA PRO A 33 -18.73 -9.90 17.15
C PRO A 33 -19.11 -9.19 18.47
N THR A 34 -18.57 -9.64 19.60
CA THR A 34 -18.71 -8.99 20.91
C THR A 34 -17.79 -7.80 21.11
N THR A 35 -16.76 -7.62 20.27
CA THR A 35 -15.84 -6.48 20.33
C THR A 35 -16.21 -5.45 19.27
N GLN A 36 -15.86 -4.18 19.50
CA GLN A 36 -15.99 -3.11 18.51
C GLN A 36 -14.66 -2.84 17.78
N GLU A 37 -13.71 -3.77 17.82
CA GLU A 37 -12.36 -3.56 17.26
C GLU A 37 -12.31 -3.83 15.75
N TRP A 38 -13.22 -4.66 15.23
CA TRP A 38 -13.13 -5.19 13.87
C TRP A 38 -13.62 -4.24 12.76
N TRP A 39 -14.50 -3.28 13.07
CA TRP A 39 -15.07 -2.39 12.04
C TRP A 39 -14.03 -1.45 11.44
N LEU A 40 -13.08 -0.97 12.26
CA LEU A 40 -12.08 -0.02 11.82
C LEU A 40 -11.08 -0.64 10.83
N PRO A 41 -10.45 -1.79 11.12
CA PRO A 41 -9.65 -2.54 10.15
C PRO A 41 -10.36 -2.77 8.82
N ILE A 42 -11.65 -3.15 8.85
CA ILE A 42 -12.45 -3.36 7.65
C ILE A 42 -12.63 -2.07 6.87
N LEU A 43 -12.99 -0.96 7.54
CA LEU A 43 -13.13 0.33 6.89
C LEU A 43 -11.83 0.74 6.18
N LEU A 44 -10.70 0.64 6.88
CA LEU A 44 -9.38 0.98 6.30
C LEU A 44 -9.02 0.07 5.13
N ALA A 45 -9.31 -1.23 5.22
CA ALA A 45 -9.10 -2.17 4.12
C ALA A 45 -9.97 -1.82 2.90
N VAL A 46 -11.22 -1.40 3.09
CA VAL A 46 -12.10 -0.95 1.99
C VAL A 46 -11.54 0.32 1.34
N LEU A 47 -11.06 1.30 2.12
CA LEU A 47 -10.44 2.51 1.57
C LEU A 47 -9.21 2.18 0.72
N VAL A 48 -8.36 1.28 1.21
CA VAL A 48 -7.20 0.77 0.46
C VAL A 48 -7.63 0.03 -0.80
N LEU A 49 -8.65 -0.81 -0.74
CA LEU A 49 -9.18 -1.51 -1.92
C LEU A 49 -9.66 -0.54 -3.01
N ILE A 50 -10.33 0.54 -2.61
CA ILE A 50 -10.74 1.60 -3.54
C ILE A 50 -9.52 2.30 -4.15
N ALA A 51 -8.50 2.60 -3.34
CA ALA A 51 -7.25 3.19 -3.81
C ALA A 51 -6.54 2.27 -4.83
N ASP A 52 -6.39 0.99 -4.49
CA ASP A 52 -5.72 0.00 -5.33
C ASP A 52 -6.47 -0.26 -6.62
N PHE A 53 -7.80 -0.33 -6.58
CA PHE A 53 -8.60 -0.43 -7.80
C PHE A 53 -8.35 0.75 -8.74
N GLN A 54 -8.24 1.96 -8.19
CA GLN A 54 -7.99 3.17 -8.98
C GLN A 54 -6.56 3.22 -9.55
N LEU A 55 -5.57 2.75 -8.79
CA LEU A 55 -4.17 2.73 -9.21
C LEU A 55 -3.85 1.58 -10.18
N LEU A 56 -4.29 0.36 -9.85
CA LEU A 56 -3.93 -0.85 -10.59
C LEU A 56 -4.86 -1.12 -11.77
N VAL A 57 -6.17 -0.99 -11.58
CA VAL A 57 -7.18 -1.32 -12.61
C VAL A 57 -7.47 -0.12 -13.49
N ARG A 58 -7.86 1.01 -12.89
CA ARG A 58 -8.20 2.23 -13.66
C ARG A 58 -6.98 3.04 -14.11
N ARG A 59 -5.79 2.73 -13.58
CA ARG A 59 -4.52 3.41 -13.91
C ARG A 59 -4.64 4.94 -13.83
N SER A 60 -5.35 5.42 -12.81
CA SER A 60 -5.58 6.85 -12.61
C SER A 60 -4.27 7.58 -12.33
N SER A 61 -4.08 8.73 -12.97
CA SER A 61 -2.97 9.65 -12.68
C SER A 61 -3.24 10.60 -11.52
N ALA A 62 -4.44 10.55 -10.96
CA ALA A 62 -4.81 11.40 -9.84
C ALA A 62 -4.02 11.04 -8.57
N ALA A 63 -3.73 12.05 -7.75
CA ALA A 63 -2.98 11.87 -6.51
C ALA A 63 -3.81 11.28 -5.36
N TRP A 64 -5.15 11.42 -5.39
CA TRP A 64 -6.02 11.06 -4.28
C TRP A 64 -5.97 9.57 -3.85
N PRO A 65 -5.78 8.57 -4.74
CA PRO A 65 -5.70 7.17 -4.30
C PRO A 65 -4.46 6.93 -3.45
N TRP A 66 -3.35 7.60 -3.76
CA TRP A 66 -2.12 7.54 -2.96
C TRP A 66 -2.35 8.11 -1.57
N TYR A 67 -3.02 9.26 -1.47
CA TYR A 67 -3.37 9.84 -0.17
C TYR A 67 -4.33 8.96 0.63
N LEU A 68 -5.28 8.28 -0.04
CA LEU A 68 -6.21 7.37 0.63
C LEU A 68 -5.49 6.14 1.20
N SER A 69 -4.51 5.59 0.47
CA SER A 69 -3.66 4.52 0.99
C SER A 69 -2.78 5.01 2.15
N SER A 70 -2.06 6.13 1.99
CA SER A 70 -1.23 6.69 3.08
C SER A 70 -2.04 7.03 4.33
N PHE A 71 -3.24 7.60 4.17
CA PHE A 71 -4.17 7.86 5.27
C PHE A 71 -4.55 6.58 6.00
N SER A 72 -4.89 5.53 5.25
CA SER A 72 -5.32 4.25 5.84
C SER A 72 -4.20 3.60 6.66
N GLN A 73 -2.96 3.63 6.18
CA GLN A 73 -1.81 3.13 6.92
C GLN A 73 -1.49 3.99 8.15
N GLY A 74 -1.53 5.31 8.01
CA GLY A 74 -1.33 6.24 9.14
C GLY A 74 -2.37 6.05 10.24
N PHE A 75 -3.65 5.91 9.86
CA PHE A 75 -4.73 5.69 10.81
C PHE A 75 -4.65 4.31 11.49
N ASN A 76 -4.24 3.27 10.76
CA ASN A 76 -3.98 1.94 11.34
C ASN A 76 -2.87 2.01 12.41
N ILE A 77 -1.79 2.77 12.17
CA ILE A 77 -0.70 2.94 13.14
C ILE A 77 -1.22 3.64 14.41
N ILE A 78 -1.87 4.80 14.26
CA ILE A 78 -2.36 5.59 15.40
C ILE A 78 -3.37 4.80 16.22
N SER A 79 -4.35 4.18 15.57
CA SER A 79 -5.38 3.39 16.26
C SER A 79 -4.79 2.22 17.03
N ARG A 80 -3.83 1.50 16.45
CA ARG A 80 -3.13 0.41 17.15
C ARG A 80 -2.33 0.89 18.35
N LEU A 81 -1.65 2.03 18.24
CA LEU A 81 -0.94 2.62 19.39
C LEU A 81 -1.90 2.99 20.52
N MET A 82 -3.07 3.54 20.17
CA MET A 82 -4.12 3.86 21.15
C MET A 82 -4.69 2.59 21.82
N MET A 83 -4.91 1.52 21.05
CA MET A 83 -5.47 0.26 21.56
C MET A 83 -4.45 -0.59 22.34
N LEU A 84 -3.16 -0.49 22.01
CA LEU A 84 -2.09 -1.31 22.58
C LEU A 84 -2.06 -1.22 24.10
N TRP A 85 -2.22 -0.02 24.67
CA TRP A 85 -2.21 0.14 26.12
C TRP A 85 -3.40 -0.54 26.80
N SER A 86 -4.59 -0.40 26.21
CA SER A 86 -5.82 -0.99 26.76
C SER A 86 -5.87 -2.51 26.66
N HIS A 87 -5.12 -3.12 25.73
CA HIS A 87 -5.12 -4.56 25.47
C HIS A 87 -3.81 -5.25 25.87
N ALA A 88 -2.86 -4.52 26.45
CA ALA A 88 -1.57 -5.06 26.90
C ALA A 88 -1.75 -6.09 28.02
N THR A 89 -2.81 -5.98 28.81
CA THR A 89 -3.19 -6.95 29.85
C THR A 89 -4.59 -7.49 29.57
N LYS A 90 -4.77 -8.78 29.82
CA LYS A 90 -6.06 -9.46 29.76
C LYS A 90 -6.37 -10.09 31.11
N MET A 91 -7.63 -10.00 31.54
CA MET A 91 -8.10 -10.71 32.71
C MET A 91 -8.41 -12.15 32.33
N VAL A 92 -7.63 -13.10 32.86
CA VAL A 92 -7.92 -14.54 32.74
C VAL A 92 -8.29 -15.04 34.12
N GLY A 93 -9.58 -15.13 34.41
CA GLY A 93 -10.07 -15.39 35.77
C GLY A 93 -9.96 -14.15 36.67
N LYS A 94 -9.22 -14.25 37.79
CA LYS A 94 -8.95 -13.13 38.74
C LYS A 94 -7.55 -12.52 38.59
N GLU A 95 -6.75 -13.00 37.66
CA GLU A 95 -5.37 -12.54 37.46
C GLU A 95 -5.24 -11.73 36.16
N SER A 96 -4.49 -10.63 36.25
CA SER A 96 -4.11 -9.81 35.11
C SER A 96 -2.87 -10.40 34.45
N VAL A 97 -3.02 -10.95 33.25
CA VAL A 97 -1.93 -11.59 32.49
C VAL A 97 -1.60 -10.72 31.28
N VAL A 98 -0.30 -10.57 30.99
CA VAL A 98 0.17 -9.82 29.82
C VAL A 98 -0.24 -10.52 28.52
N ASN A 99 -0.82 -9.78 27.59
CA ASN A 99 -1.26 -10.26 26.29
C ASN A 99 -0.13 -10.16 25.24
N TRP A 100 0.91 -10.97 25.42
CA TRP A 100 2.06 -11.02 24.50
C TRP A 100 1.68 -11.18 23.02
N PRO A 101 0.73 -12.05 22.63
CA PRO A 101 0.31 -12.17 21.23
C PRO A 101 -0.18 -10.84 20.63
N TYR A 102 -1.00 -10.09 21.38
CA TYR A 102 -1.52 -8.80 20.93
C TYR A 102 -0.40 -7.78 20.71
N ILE A 103 0.54 -7.71 21.67
CA ILE A 103 1.67 -6.77 21.61
C ILE A 103 2.55 -7.06 20.39
N LEU A 104 2.91 -8.32 20.17
CA LEU A 104 3.78 -8.72 19.05
C LEU A 104 3.12 -8.49 17.69
N LEU A 105 1.86 -8.93 17.54
CA LEU A 105 1.12 -8.72 16.28
C LEU A 105 0.92 -7.23 15.99
N THR A 106 0.67 -6.43 17.03
CA THR A 106 0.57 -4.98 16.90
C THR A 106 1.89 -4.36 16.45
N GLY A 107 3.01 -4.75 17.05
CA GLY A 107 4.34 -4.28 16.65
C GLY A 107 4.67 -4.61 15.19
N ILE A 108 4.39 -5.86 14.77
CA ILE A 108 4.59 -6.30 13.38
C ILE A 108 3.71 -5.50 12.42
N ALA A 109 2.43 -5.33 12.73
CA ALA A 109 1.51 -4.59 11.88
C ALA A 109 1.89 -3.11 11.74
N ILE A 110 2.36 -2.47 12.83
CA ILE A 110 2.86 -1.09 12.80
C ILE A 110 4.11 -1.02 11.90
N ALA A 111 5.08 -1.92 12.08
CA ALA A 111 6.30 -1.93 11.26
C ALA A 111 5.98 -2.10 9.76
N LEU A 112 5.07 -3.01 9.42
CA LEU A 112 4.61 -3.20 8.05
C LEU A 112 3.88 -1.96 7.50
N SER A 113 3.00 -1.33 8.30
CA SER A 113 2.29 -0.11 7.90
C SER A 113 3.25 1.05 7.64
N VAL A 114 4.26 1.22 8.49
CA VAL A 114 5.32 2.23 8.31
C VAL A 114 6.11 1.94 7.04
N GLY A 115 6.44 0.67 6.77
CA GLY A 115 7.12 0.27 5.54
C GLY A 115 6.33 0.61 4.28
N VAL A 116 5.02 0.35 4.27
CA VAL A 116 4.12 0.72 3.17
C VAL A 116 4.03 2.24 3.03
N LEU A 117 3.82 2.97 4.14
CA LEU A 117 3.72 4.42 4.14
C LEU A 117 4.98 5.05 3.53
N TRP A 118 6.15 4.62 4.01
CA TRP A 118 7.45 5.06 3.48
C TRP A 118 7.56 4.78 1.97
N TYR A 119 7.18 3.58 1.53
CA TYR A 119 7.24 3.20 0.12
C TYR A 119 6.31 4.05 -0.75
N ASN A 120 5.09 4.36 -0.29
CA ASN A 120 4.10 5.15 -1.02
C ASN A 120 4.46 6.64 -1.12
N GLU A 121 5.31 7.15 -0.23
CA GLU A 121 5.84 8.51 -0.27
C GLU A 121 7.04 8.66 -1.23
N LEU A 122 7.59 7.57 -1.77
CA LEU A 122 8.67 7.66 -2.75
C LEU A 122 8.16 8.24 -4.08
N PRO A 123 8.74 9.36 -4.56
CA PRO A 123 8.30 9.99 -5.81
C PRO A 123 8.49 9.07 -7.01
N GLU A 124 9.49 8.20 -6.99
CA GLU A 124 9.75 7.25 -8.06
C GLU A 124 8.66 6.18 -8.18
N VAL A 125 8.05 5.76 -7.06
CA VAL A 125 6.92 4.81 -7.05
C VAL A 125 5.70 5.44 -7.72
N ARG A 126 5.41 6.70 -7.40
CA ARG A 126 4.29 7.45 -8.00
C ARG A 126 4.49 7.65 -9.50
N GLN A 127 5.72 7.95 -9.94
CA GLN A 127 6.03 8.17 -11.35
C GLN A 127 6.11 6.86 -12.16
N ALA A 128 6.53 5.75 -11.55
CA ALA A 128 6.71 4.48 -12.23
C ALA A 128 5.39 3.85 -12.72
N LEU A 129 4.26 4.08 -12.04
CA LEU A 129 2.95 3.65 -12.55
C LEU A 129 2.56 4.43 -13.82
N LEU A 130 2.88 5.73 -13.86
CA LEU A 130 2.48 6.68 -14.91
C LEU A 130 3.36 6.61 -16.17
N ARG A 131 4.59 6.07 -16.08
CA ARG A 131 5.44 5.85 -17.25
C ARG A 131 4.86 4.73 -18.12
N THR A 132 3.99 5.12 -19.05
CA THR A 132 3.74 4.39 -20.29
C THR A 132 5.05 4.39 -21.09
N LYS A 133 5.43 3.26 -21.70
CA LYS A 133 6.63 3.17 -22.57
C LYS A 133 6.66 4.38 -23.52
N PRO A 134 7.83 5.00 -23.78
CA PRO A 134 7.93 6.01 -24.81
C PRO A 134 7.45 5.37 -26.12
N VAL A 135 6.52 6.06 -26.79
CA VAL A 135 6.09 5.74 -28.16
C VAL A 135 7.36 5.53 -28.96
N ALA A 136 7.52 4.36 -29.59
CA ALA A 136 8.64 4.09 -30.47
C ALA A 136 8.78 5.28 -31.41
N GLN A 137 9.91 5.99 -31.35
CA GLN A 137 10.20 7.04 -32.32
C GLN A 137 10.13 6.38 -33.69
N VAL A 138 9.05 6.67 -34.43
CA VAL A 138 8.97 6.31 -35.84
C VAL A 138 10.15 7.04 -36.48
N PRO A 139 11.15 6.33 -37.04
CA PRO A 139 12.26 6.99 -37.68
C PRO A 139 11.72 7.92 -38.77
N PRO A 140 12.28 9.13 -38.93
CA PRO A 140 11.80 10.07 -39.93
C PRO A 140 11.85 9.37 -41.29
N ALA A 141 10.71 9.37 -41.99
CA ALA A 141 10.64 8.87 -43.35
C ALA A 141 11.71 9.60 -44.16
N GLU A 142 12.65 8.84 -44.75
CA GLU A 142 13.58 9.36 -45.74
C GLU A 142 12.76 9.95 -46.89
N SER A 143 12.53 11.26 -46.85
CA SER A 143 11.91 11.97 -47.96
C SER A 143 12.92 12.06 -49.10
N GLY A 144 12.66 11.30 -50.16
CA GLY A 144 12.95 11.72 -51.52
C GLY A 144 14.42 11.83 -51.93
N LYS A 145 15.15 10.71 -51.97
CA LYS A 145 16.16 10.49 -53.03
C LYS A 145 15.44 10.12 -54.33
N ALA A 146 14.83 11.09 -55.00
CA ALA A 146 14.28 10.90 -56.35
C ALA A 146 14.18 12.25 -57.09
N ALA A 147 15.31 12.89 -57.33
CA ALA A 147 15.42 13.96 -58.32
C ALA A 147 16.85 14.00 -58.90
N GLN A 148 17.32 12.86 -59.37
CA GLN A 148 18.47 12.75 -60.27
C GLN A 148 18.12 11.73 -61.34
N SER A 149 17.56 12.20 -62.45
CA SER A 149 17.77 11.70 -63.82
C SER A 149 16.56 12.08 -64.67
N SER A 150 16.71 13.08 -65.53
CA SER A 150 16.25 12.99 -66.92
C SER A 150 16.82 14.17 -67.74
N PRO A 151 17.06 13.93 -69.04
CA PRO A 151 18.17 14.49 -69.83
C PRO A 151 17.96 15.89 -70.39
#